data_AF-A0A818P9W0-F1
#
_entry.id   AF-A0A818P9W0-F1
#
_cell.length_a   1.000
_cell.length_b   1.000
_cell.length_c   1.000
_cell.angle_alpha   90.00
_cell.angle_beta   90.00
_cell.angle_gamma   90.00
#
_symmetry.space_group_name_H-M   'P 1'
#
loop_
_entity.id
_entity.type
_entity.pdbx_description
1 polymer ?
#
loop_
_entity_poly.entity_id
_entity_poly.type
_entity_poly.pdbx_seq_one_letter_code
_entity_poly.pdbx_strand_id
1 'polypeptide(L)'
;MLLPRNTPKNIRYIVCYLLMIWIFSFSSYRDYLIRKTIQNQPQLIISDEYSMLLKLISIAIFILGQIFVLSSFYKLGITGTFLGDYCGILMDAPVTTFPFNVLNNPMYVGSTLSFFALALYYSSPVGLLLTTEVYIVYQIALLFEEPYTRWIYAQKNK
;
A
#
# COMPACT_ATOMS: atom_id res chain seq x y z
N MET A 1 5.95 11.13 -14.58
CA MET A 1 5.52 12.19 -15.52
C MET A 1 5.13 13.39 -14.69
N LEU A 2 5.93 14.45 -14.69
CA LEU A 2 5.59 15.71 -14.02
C LEU A 2 4.73 16.53 -14.98
N LEU A 3 3.49 16.86 -14.60
CA LEU A 3 2.69 17.78 -15.40
C LEU A 3 3.38 19.16 -15.48
N PRO A 4 3.36 19.85 -16.64
CA PRO A 4 3.94 21.18 -16.76
C PRO A 4 3.41 22.14 -15.68
N ARG A 5 4.26 23.03 -15.17
CA ARG A 5 3.87 24.00 -14.11
C ARG A 5 2.66 24.86 -14.50
N ASN A 6 2.44 25.09 -15.78
CA ASN A 6 1.34 25.90 -16.31
C ASN A 6 0.04 25.09 -16.51
N THR A 7 0.02 23.80 -16.16
CA THR A 7 -1.17 22.96 -16.31
C THR A 7 -2.30 23.46 -15.42
N PRO A 8 -3.49 23.72 -15.98
CA PRO A 8 -4.69 24.10 -15.23
C PRO A 8 -5.02 23.16 -14.08
N LYS A 9 -5.52 23.70 -12.97
CA LYS A 9 -5.83 22.94 -11.75
C LYS A 9 -6.78 21.77 -12.04
N ASN A 10 -7.88 22.01 -12.75
CA ASN A 10 -8.86 20.98 -13.13
C ASN A 10 -8.21 19.79 -13.87
N ILE A 11 -7.28 20.05 -14.81
CA ILE A 11 -6.59 18.99 -15.56
C ILE A 11 -5.73 18.13 -14.62
N ARG A 12 -5.04 18.74 -13.64
CA ARG A 12 -4.24 17.99 -12.65
C ARG A 12 -5.10 17.01 -11.84
N TYR A 13 -6.28 17.44 -11.39
CA TYR A 13 -7.19 16.56 -10.65
C TYR A 13 -7.75 15.45 -11.54
N ILE A 14 -8.09 15.74 -12.80
CA ILE A 14 -8.54 14.70 -13.75
C ILE A 14 -7.47 13.63 -13.91
N VAL A 15 -6.21 14.01 -14.14
CA VAL A 15 -5.10 13.05 -14.27
C VAL A 15 -4.93 12.23 -12.99
N CYS A 16 -4.94 12.88 -11.82
CA CYS A 16 -4.82 12.17 -10.53
C CYS A 16 -5.97 11.19 -10.29
N TYR A 17 -7.22 11.54 -10.60
CA TYR A 17 -8.35 10.63 -10.45
C TYR A 17 -8.34 9.49 -11.48
N LEU A 18 -7.84 9.72 -12.70
CA LEU A 18 -7.63 8.64 -13.66
C LEU A 18 -6.54 7.67 -13.18
N LEU A 19 -5.45 8.19 -12.59
CA LEU A 19 -4.42 7.37 -11.95
C LEU A 19 -4.98 6.59 -10.76
N MET A 20 -5.81 7.21 -9.91
CA MET A 20 -6.52 6.52 -8.83
C MET A 20 -7.33 5.34 -9.38
N ILE A 21 -8.16 5.55 -10.40
CA ILE A 21 -8.97 4.48 -10.98
C ILE A 21 -8.07 3.35 -11.47
N TRP A 22 -7.02 3.67 -12.22
CA TRP A 22 -6.06 2.68 -12.71
C TRP A 22 -5.39 1.91 -11.57
N ILE A 23 -4.73 2.60 -10.64
CA ILE A 23 -4.00 1.97 -9.54
C ILE A 23 -4.93 1.11 -8.70
N PHE A 24 -6.12 1.62 -8.36
CA PHE A 24 -7.11 0.88 -7.59
C PHE A 24 -7.60 -0.36 -8.33
N SER A 25 -7.92 -0.26 -9.62
CA SER A 25 -8.39 -1.40 -10.43
C SER A 25 -7.31 -2.47 -10.58
N PHE A 26 -6.07 -2.10 -10.92
CA PHE A 26 -4.98 -3.06 -11.05
C PHE A 26 -4.58 -3.68 -9.71
N SER A 27 -4.60 -2.91 -8.62
CA SER A 27 -4.37 -3.43 -7.27
C SER A 27 -5.46 -4.42 -6.89
N SER A 28 -6.74 -4.07 -7.09
CA SER A 28 -7.86 -4.97 -6.82
C SER A 28 -7.77 -6.28 -7.62
N TYR A 29 -7.37 -6.19 -8.90
CA TYR A 29 -7.18 -7.35 -9.75
C TYR A 29 -6.01 -8.23 -9.29
N ARG A 30 -4.86 -7.63 -8.93
CA ARG A 30 -3.71 -8.33 -8.35
C ARG A 30 -4.13 -9.07 -7.08
N ASP A 31 -4.85 -8.42 -6.17
CA ASP A 31 -5.25 -9.00 -4.90
C ASP A 31 -6.21 -10.18 -5.10
N TYR A 32 -7.12 -10.06 -6.08
CA TYR A 32 -7.96 -11.17 -6.53
C TYR A 32 -7.12 -12.35 -7.03
N LEU A 33 -6.13 -12.10 -7.90
CA LEU A 33 -5.25 -13.14 -8.43
C LEU A 33 -4.43 -13.81 -7.32
N ILE A 34 -3.85 -13.04 -6.40
CA ILE A 34 -3.08 -13.57 -5.26
C ILE A 34 -3.96 -14.49 -4.41
N ARG A 35 -5.16 -14.03 -4.03
CA ARG A 35 -6.09 -14.84 -3.23
C ARG A 35 -6.47 -16.12 -3.96
N LYS A 36 -6.79 -16.04 -5.25
CA LYS A 36 -7.13 -17.19 -6.08
C LYS A 36 -5.97 -18.17 -6.17
N THR A 37 -4.74 -17.69 -6.34
CA THR A 37 -3.53 -18.52 -6.39
C THR A 37 -3.30 -19.24 -5.06
N ILE A 38 -3.38 -18.52 -3.94
CA ILE A 38 -3.21 -19.09 -2.59
C ILE A 38 -4.21 -20.23 -2.33
N GLN A 39 -5.48 -20.06 -2.75
CA GLN A 39 -6.53 -21.05 -2.56
C GLN A 39 -6.40 -22.28 -3.46
N ASN A 40 -5.76 -22.15 -4.61
CA ASN A 40 -5.60 -23.24 -5.59
C ASN A 40 -4.25 -23.96 -5.49
N GLN A 41 -3.38 -23.57 -4.56
CA GLN A 41 -2.07 -24.17 -4.34
C GLN A 41 -2.08 -25.03 -3.07
N PRO A 42 -1.19 -26.04 -2.95
CA PRO A 42 -1.09 -26.87 -1.76
C PRO A 42 -0.87 -26.03 -0.50
N GLN A 43 -1.62 -26.36 0.55
CA GLN A 43 -1.50 -25.75 1.88
C GLN A 43 -0.73 -26.70 2.79
N LEU A 44 0.00 -26.15 3.75
CA LEU A 44 0.68 -26.96 4.76
C LEU A 44 -0.36 -27.62 5.67
N ILE A 45 -0.16 -28.91 5.94
CA ILE A 45 -0.94 -29.65 6.92
C ILE A 45 -0.42 -29.26 8.30
N ILE A 46 -1.23 -28.52 9.04
CA ILE A 46 -0.95 -28.08 10.41
C ILE A 46 -1.90 -28.83 11.34
N SER A 47 -1.43 -29.29 12.49
CA SER A 47 -2.30 -29.96 13.47
C SER A 47 -3.40 -29.01 13.95
N ASP A 48 -4.54 -29.58 14.33
CA ASP A 48 -5.76 -28.82 14.64
C ASP A 48 -5.54 -27.79 15.77
N GLU A 49 -4.72 -28.13 16.77
CA GLU A 49 -4.34 -27.25 17.87
C GLU A 49 -3.65 -25.96 17.38
N TYR A 50 -2.67 -26.07 16.48
CA TYR A 50 -1.95 -24.91 15.95
C TYR A 50 -2.72 -24.19 14.84
N SER A 51 -3.62 -24.87 14.13
CA SER A 51 -4.43 -24.32 13.05
C SER A 51 -5.34 -23.17 13.54
N MET A 52 -6.00 -23.34 14.69
CA MET A 52 -6.85 -22.30 15.26
C MET A 52 -6.03 -21.08 15.70
N LEU A 53 -4.91 -21.31 16.40
CA LEU A 53 -4.01 -20.25 16.84
C LEU A 53 -3.48 -19.44 15.65
N LEU A 54 -3.04 -20.12 14.59
CA LEU A 54 -2.51 -19.47 13.39
C LEU A 54 -3.54 -18.57 12.71
N LYS A 55 -4.80 -19.02 12.62
CA LYS A 55 -5.89 -18.19 12.07
C LYS A 55 -6.17 -16.95 12.92
N LEU A 56 -6.14 -17.06 14.24
CA LEU A 56 -6.32 -15.91 15.14
C LEU A 56 -5.19 -14.90 14.99
N ILE A 57 -3.93 -15.37 14.96
CA ILE A 57 -2.76 -14.54 14.70
C ILE A 57 -2.89 -13.83 13.34
N SER A 58 -3.30 -14.56 12.31
CA SER A 58 -3.51 -14.02 10.96
C SER A 58 -4.54 -12.89 10.96
N ILE A 59 -5.68 -13.07 11.65
CA ILE A 59 -6.72 -12.03 11.77
C ILE A 59 -6.17 -10.79 12.49
N ALA A 60 -5.43 -10.97 13.59
CA ALA A 60 -4.84 -9.86 14.34
C ALA A 60 -3.85 -9.07 13.47
N ILE A 61 -2.99 -9.76 12.72
CA ILE A 61 -2.04 -9.14 11.77
C ILE A 61 -2.79 -8.39 10.67
N PHE A 62 -3.84 -8.98 10.11
CA PHE A 62 -4.66 -8.32 9.08
C PHE A 62 -5.29 -7.03 9.61
N ILE A 63 -5.89 -7.08 10.82
CA ILE A 63 -6.48 -5.89 11.46
C ILE A 63 -5.43 -4.80 11.66
N LEU A 64 -4.25 -5.16 12.16
CA LEU A 64 -3.14 -4.21 12.33
C LEU A 64 -2.72 -3.59 10.98
N GLY A 65 -2.60 -4.41 9.93
CA GLY A 65 -2.30 -3.95 8.58
C GLY A 65 -3.35 -2.96 8.06
N GLN A 66 -4.63 -3.28 8.23
CA GLN A 66 -5.74 -2.40 7.84
C GLN A 66 -5.78 -1.10 8.65
N ILE A 67 -5.42 -1.12 9.94
CA ILE A 67 -5.29 0.12 10.73
C ILE A 67 -4.28 1.05 10.08
N PHE A 68 -3.10 0.55 9.69
CA PHE A 68 -2.09 1.38 9.02
C PHE A 68 -2.57 1.87 7.65
N VAL A 69 -3.17 1.01 6.81
CA VAL A 69 -3.66 1.40 5.48
C VAL A 69 -4.75 2.47 5.58
N LEU A 70 -5.79 2.21 6.37
CA LEU A 70 -6.96 3.08 6.45
C LEU A 70 -6.64 4.42 7.14
N SER A 71 -5.82 4.40 8.20
CA SER A 71 -5.41 5.65 8.85
C SER A 71 -4.46 6.48 7.96
N SER A 72 -3.60 5.84 7.16
CA SER A 72 -2.80 6.54 6.14
C SER A 72 -3.69 7.20 5.10
N PHE A 73 -4.64 6.44 4.56
CA PHE A 73 -5.59 6.94 3.58
C PHE A 73 -6.43 8.10 4.12
N TYR A 74 -6.88 8.01 5.37
CA TYR A 74 -7.62 9.07 6.04
C TYR A 74 -6.80 10.36 6.13
N LYS A 75 -5.49 10.28 6.39
CA LYS A 75 -4.61 11.45 6.50
C LYS A 75 -4.21 12.05 5.16
N LEU A 76 -3.96 11.21 4.15
CA LEU A 76 -3.51 11.65 2.83
C LEU A 76 -4.65 12.03 1.88
N GLY A 77 -5.84 11.45 2.10
CA GLY A 77 -6.94 11.50 1.16
C GLY A 77 -6.60 10.84 -0.19
N ILE A 78 -7.47 11.05 -1.18
CA ILE A 78 -7.30 10.46 -2.51
C ILE A 78 -6.04 11.00 -3.19
N THR A 79 -5.87 12.32 -3.24
CA THR A 79 -4.76 12.94 -3.98
C THR A 79 -3.41 12.65 -3.33
N GLY A 80 -3.33 12.60 -1.99
CA GLY A 80 -2.08 12.23 -1.32
C GLY A 80 -1.73 10.74 -1.46
N THR A 81 -2.72 9.89 -1.71
CA THR A 81 -2.51 8.43 -1.87
C THR A 81 -2.16 8.04 -3.31
N PHE A 82 -2.82 8.65 -4.29
CA PHE A 82 -2.74 8.23 -5.70
C PHE A 82 -1.91 9.20 -6.55
N LEU A 83 -0.67 9.46 -6.12
CA LEU A 83 0.34 10.21 -6.88
C LEU A 83 -0.09 11.64 -7.28
N GLY A 84 -0.87 12.32 -6.42
CA GLY A 84 -1.30 13.69 -6.68
C GLY A 84 -0.13 14.67 -6.73
N ASP A 85 0.94 14.41 -5.99
CA ASP A 85 2.19 15.14 -6.04
C ASP A 85 2.88 15.08 -7.40
N TYR A 86 2.85 13.94 -8.11
CA TYR A 86 3.28 13.83 -9.51
C TYR A 86 2.39 14.62 -10.46
N CYS A 87 1.11 14.81 -10.09
CA CYS A 87 0.17 15.68 -10.80
C CYS A 87 0.31 17.15 -10.41
N GLY A 88 1.24 17.51 -9.51
CA GLY A 88 1.41 18.88 -9.02
C GLY A 88 0.32 19.33 -8.03
N ILE A 89 -0.29 18.38 -7.31
CA ILE A 89 -1.23 18.57 -6.21
C ILE A 89 -0.49 18.19 -4.92
N LEU A 90 0.21 19.16 -4.33
CA LEU A 90 1.02 18.95 -3.14
C LEU A 90 0.28 19.40 -1.89
N MET A 91 0.34 18.62 -0.80
CA MET A 91 -0.22 19.01 0.49
C MET A 91 0.55 20.18 1.10
N ASP A 92 -0.03 20.82 2.13
CA ASP A 92 0.59 21.97 2.77
C ASP A 92 1.92 21.65 3.43
N ALA A 93 1.95 20.56 4.19
CA ALA A 93 3.13 19.99 4.80
C ALA A 93 3.04 18.46 4.79
N PRO A 94 4.17 17.75 4.93
CA PRO A 94 4.18 16.31 5.16
C PRO A 94 3.37 15.93 6.41
N VAL A 95 2.67 14.80 6.37
CA VAL A 95 1.93 14.29 7.53
C VAL A 95 2.92 13.69 8.53
N THR A 96 2.93 14.22 9.75
CA THR A 96 3.81 13.76 10.84
C THR A 96 3.05 13.15 12.02
N THR A 97 1.74 12.99 11.90
CA THR A 97 0.88 12.35 12.92
C THR A 97 0.60 10.90 12.56
N PHE A 98 0.00 10.14 13.48
CA PHE A 98 -0.35 8.74 13.24
C PHE A 98 -1.07 8.54 11.90
N PRO A 99 -0.66 7.56 11.08
CA PRO A 99 0.35 6.51 11.36
C PRO A 99 1.81 6.87 11.01
N PHE A 100 2.06 8.05 10.45
CA PHE A 100 3.38 8.46 9.92
C PHE A 100 4.42 8.81 10.99
N ASN A 101 4.01 8.97 12.27
CA ASN A 101 4.95 9.11 13.39
C ASN A 101 5.48 7.75 13.90
N VAL A 102 4.90 6.64 13.46
CA VAL A 102 5.29 5.28 13.87
C VAL A 102 6.08 4.58 12.76
N LEU A 103 5.64 4.76 11.50
CA LEU A 103 6.26 4.16 10.32
C LEU A 103 6.47 5.24 9.26
N ASN A 104 7.54 5.15 8.47
CA ASN A 104 7.76 6.06 7.35
C ASN A 104 6.73 5.86 6.24
N ASN A 105 6.41 4.60 5.93
CA ASN A 105 5.55 4.20 4.80
C ASN A 105 4.42 3.26 5.27
N PRO A 106 3.53 3.74 6.16
CA PRO A 106 2.56 2.90 6.86
C PRO A 106 1.60 2.16 5.91
N MET A 107 1.22 2.75 4.79
CA MET A 107 0.36 2.10 3.81
C MET A 107 1.02 0.87 3.16
N TYR A 108 2.30 0.98 2.78
CA TYR A 108 3.08 -0.12 2.20
C TYR A 108 3.31 -1.25 3.21
N VAL A 109 3.64 -0.90 4.46
CA VAL A 109 3.77 -1.87 5.56
C VAL A 109 2.43 -2.56 5.83
N GLY A 110 1.36 -1.78 5.97
CA GLY A 110 0.02 -2.30 6.25
C GLY A 110 -0.48 -3.24 5.16
N SER A 111 -0.28 -2.90 3.89
CA SER A 111 -0.64 -3.78 2.77
C SER A 111 0.19 -5.07 2.76
N THR A 112 1.49 -5.00 3.05
CA THR A 112 2.35 -6.20 3.20
C THR A 112 1.84 -7.12 4.30
N LEU A 113 1.46 -6.55 5.46
CA LEU A 113 0.88 -7.30 6.57
C LEU A 113 -0.44 -7.97 6.16
N SER A 114 -1.27 -7.33 5.33
CA SER A 114 -2.51 -7.93 4.82
C SER A 114 -2.25 -9.16 3.94
N PHE A 115 -1.22 -9.14 3.07
CA PHE A 115 -0.83 -10.32 2.29
C PHE A 115 -0.22 -11.41 3.16
N PHE A 116 0.64 -11.03 4.11
CA PHE A 116 1.24 -11.97 5.05
C PHE A 116 0.16 -12.68 5.87
N ALA A 117 -0.80 -11.93 6.41
CA ALA A 117 -1.94 -12.49 7.11
C ALA A 117 -2.74 -13.45 6.25
N LEU A 118 -2.98 -13.13 4.98
CA LEU A 118 -3.68 -14.02 4.05
C LEU A 118 -2.90 -15.33 3.84
N ALA A 119 -1.59 -15.26 3.69
CA ALA A 119 -0.72 -16.42 3.54
C ALA A 119 -0.77 -17.33 4.79
N LEU A 120 -0.71 -16.74 5.98
CA LEU A 120 -0.81 -17.48 7.24
C LEU A 120 -2.20 -18.08 7.45
N TYR A 121 -3.27 -17.34 7.12
CA TYR A 121 -4.65 -17.79 7.30
C TYR A 121 -4.95 -19.07 6.51
N TYR A 122 -4.34 -19.19 5.32
CA TYR A 122 -4.44 -20.37 4.45
C TYR A 122 -3.25 -21.33 4.57
N SER A 123 -2.36 -21.14 5.55
CA SER A 123 -1.16 -21.97 5.74
C SER A 123 -0.38 -22.18 4.44
N SER A 124 -0.27 -21.15 3.60
CA SER A 124 0.15 -21.27 2.20
C SER A 124 1.60 -20.83 1.99
N PRO A 125 2.52 -21.74 1.61
CA PRO A 125 3.90 -21.39 1.27
C PRO A 125 3.99 -20.45 0.06
N VAL A 126 3.14 -20.68 -0.96
CA VAL A 126 3.06 -19.79 -2.13
C VAL A 126 2.57 -18.40 -1.71
N GLY A 127 1.65 -18.31 -0.76
CA GLY A 127 1.24 -17.03 -0.18
C GLY A 127 2.40 -16.26 0.47
N LEU A 128 3.32 -16.95 1.14
CA LEU A 128 4.52 -16.32 1.71
C LEU A 128 5.45 -15.80 0.62
N LEU A 129 5.68 -16.58 -0.44
CA LEU A 129 6.49 -16.14 -1.59
C LEU A 129 5.89 -14.91 -2.27
N LEU A 130 4.58 -14.91 -2.52
CA LEU A 130 3.87 -13.76 -3.11
C LEU A 130 3.90 -12.54 -2.18
N THR A 131 3.82 -12.74 -0.87
CA THR A 131 3.99 -11.65 0.11
C THR A 131 5.38 -11.04 0.02
N THR A 132 6.43 -11.88 -0.08
CA THR A 132 7.81 -11.42 -0.25
C THR A 132 7.99 -10.68 -1.57
N GLU A 133 7.40 -11.16 -2.66
CA GLU A 133 7.42 -10.48 -3.96
C GLU A 133 6.80 -9.08 -3.86
N VAL A 134 5.59 -8.98 -3.28
CA VAL A 134 4.92 -7.68 -3.06
C VAL A 134 5.79 -6.75 -2.21
N TYR A 135 6.39 -7.26 -1.14
CA TYR A 135 7.29 -6.47 -0.30
C TYR A 135 8.48 -5.93 -1.08
N ILE A 136 9.12 -6.76 -1.93
CA ILE A 136 10.24 -6.33 -2.78
C ILE A 136 9.80 -5.23 -3.76
N VAL A 137 8.66 -5.41 -4.42
CA VAL A 137 8.10 -4.40 -5.33
C VAL A 137 7.86 -3.08 -4.60
N TYR A 138 7.35 -3.13 -3.36
CA TYR A 138 7.18 -1.94 -2.53
C TYR A 138 8.51 -1.28 -2.14
N GLN A 139 9.53 -2.05 -1.78
CA GLN A 139 10.85 -1.48 -1.52
C GLN A 139 11.41 -0.79 -2.76
N ILE A 140 11.27 -1.40 -3.95
CA ILE A 140 11.68 -0.78 -5.21
C ILE A 140 10.93 0.52 -5.45
N ALA A 141 9.61 0.56 -5.26
CA ALA A 141 8.81 1.78 -5.41
C ALA A 141 9.30 2.91 -4.48
N LEU A 142 9.60 2.57 -3.22
CA LEU A 142 10.08 3.53 -2.21
C LEU A 142 11.45 4.13 -2.55
N LEU A 143 12.32 3.40 -3.28
CA LEU A 143 13.59 3.95 -3.77
C LEU A 143 13.40 5.16 -4.70
N PHE A 144 12.25 5.26 -5.38
CA PHE A 144 11.92 6.39 -6.24
C PHE A 144 11.03 7.42 -5.53
N GLU A 145 10.05 6.95 -4.76
CA GLU A 145 9.06 7.81 -4.12
C GLU A 145 9.66 8.68 -3.00
N GLU A 146 10.46 8.11 -2.09
CA GLU A 146 10.96 8.88 -0.95
C GLU A 146 11.92 10.03 -1.34
N PRO A 147 12.89 9.84 -2.26
CA PRO A 147 13.72 10.95 -2.71
C PRO A 147 12.91 12.02 -3.44
N TYR A 148 11.94 11.62 -4.25
CA TYR A 148 11.06 12.54 -4.97
C TYR A 148 10.22 13.39 -4.01
N THR A 149 9.57 12.77 -3.03
CA THR A 149 8.77 13.45 -2.01
C THR A 149 9.61 14.45 -1.21
N ARG A 150 10.81 14.06 -0.77
CA ARG A 150 11.72 15.00 -0.08
C ARG A 150 12.11 16.19 -0.96
N TRP A 151 12.41 15.93 -2.23
CA TRP A 151 12.79 16.98 -3.18
C TRP A 151 11.66 17.97 -3.45
N ILE A 152 10.42 17.52 -3.66
CA ILE A 152 9.30 18.44 -3.93
C ILE A 152 8.99 19.34 -2.72
N TYR A 153 9.02 18.81 -1.50
CA TYR A 153 8.79 19.61 -0.28
C TYR A 153 9.95 20.58 -0.02
N ALA A 154 11.19 20.20 -0.35
CA ALA A 154 12.34 21.11 -0.28
C ALA A 154 12.26 22.26 -1.30
N GLN A 155 11.63 22.04 -2.45
CA GLN A 155 11.39 23.13 -3.43
C GLN A 155 10.25 24.06 -3.03
N LYS A 156 9.22 23.54 -2.34
CA LYS A 156 8.09 24.35 -1.89
C LYS A 156 8.49 25.38 -0.82
N ASN A 157 9.46 25.02 0.01
CA ASN A 157 9.95 25.85 1.12
C ASN A 157 11.04 26.87 0.70
N LYS A 158 11.35 26.95 -0.60
CA LYS A 158 12.27 27.94 -1.19
C LYS A 158 11.48 29.01 -1.93
#